data_AF-A0A3B8XYB3-F1
#
_entry.id   AF-A0A3B8XYB3-F1
#
_cell.length_a   1.000
_cell.length_b   1.000
_cell.length_c   1.000
_cell.angle_alpha   90.00
_cell.angle_beta   90.00
_cell.angle_gamma   90.00
#
_symmetry.space_group_name_H-M   'P 1'
#
loop_
_entity.id
_entity.type
_entity.pdbx_description
1 polymer ?
#
loop_
_entity_poly.entity_id
_entity_poly.type
_entity_poly.pdbx_seq_one_letter_code
_entity_poly.pdbx_strand_id
1 'polypeptide(L)'
;MSKSPLKQAISKIQSEQKKWAAVSQQTPKQVNRWFKWLSPGLLVKRWLLISATGMILILLGLAVFFKLTPVYRFLEWTSKLLETLTTYIPNYISGPIALLFGLFLLFWGQSRTFGSITEPFHSEGDIELVDRLLAHRRRNRGPKIVAIGGGTGLSTLLRGLKQYSTNMTAIVTVADDGGSSGRLRREIGVLPPGDIRNCMAALADEEKLLTELFQYRFQAGDGLTGHSFGNLFLTVLTDITGDLEQAIAASSKVLAVRGKVLPATLSDVRLWAELSDGRFIEGESNITEAKGKIERIGCIPTDPPALPATIKAIEEADYIIIGPGSLYTSVIPNLLVPQIREALIKAKVPRIYVCNIMTQPGETDGYTVSDHLKAIDRVCGQRLFDAVLVQRKPPSSYALKRYAKESCHPVFGDREEVTNLGCRLVLANVMDEDPITGKVRHHPQKLARILLRWYSKQ
;
A
#
# COMPACT_ATOMS: atom_id res chain seq x y z
N MET A 1 -36.64 34.12 -24.50
CA MET A 1 -36.08 33.29 -23.41
C MET A 1 -34.59 33.60 -23.25
N SER A 2 -34.24 34.60 -22.42
CA SER A 2 -32.85 34.96 -22.14
C SER A 2 -32.26 33.98 -21.12
N LYS A 3 -31.09 33.41 -21.44
CA LYS A 3 -30.37 32.53 -20.51
C LYS A 3 -29.80 33.39 -19.37
N SER A 4 -30.06 32.99 -18.13
CA SER A 4 -29.58 33.66 -16.91
C SER A 4 -28.07 33.96 -16.98
N PRO A 5 -27.63 35.19 -16.58
CA PRO A 5 -26.24 35.62 -16.62
C PRO A 5 -25.30 34.69 -15.81
N LEU A 6 -25.84 33.95 -14.83
CA LEU A 6 -25.09 32.98 -14.04
C LEU A 6 -24.62 31.77 -14.87
N LYS A 7 -25.44 31.30 -15.82
CA LYS A 7 -25.07 30.18 -16.70
C LYS A 7 -24.01 30.59 -17.73
N GLN A 8 -24.02 31.85 -18.17
CA GLN A 8 -22.97 32.39 -19.05
C GLN A 8 -21.64 32.58 -18.30
N ALA A 9 -21.68 32.99 -17.04
CA ALA A 9 -20.49 33.08 -16.20
C ALA A 9 -19.86 31.70 -15.95
N ILE A 10 -20.68 30.68 -15.64
CA ILE A 10 -20.21 29.30 -15.41
C ILE A 10 -19.63 28.68 -16.69
N SER A 11 -20.25 28.90 -17.86
CA SER A 11 -19.71 28.38 -19.13
C SER A 11 -18.39 29.07 -19.53
N LYS A 12 -18.22 30.35 -19.15
CA LYS A 12 -16.98 31.11 -19.41
C LYS A 12 -15.85 30.66 -18.49
N ILE A 13 -16.14 30.36 -17.22
CA ILE A 13 -15.14 29.80 -16.28
C ILE A 13 -14.72 28.38 -16.70
N GLN A 14 -15.66 27.56 -17.19
CA GLN A 14 -15.34 26.21 -17.70
C GLN A 14 -14.55 26.23 -19.01
N SER A 15 -14.78 27.22 -19.89
CA SER A 15 -14.02 27.35 -21.13
C SER A 15 -12.61 27.90 -20.88
N GLU A 16 -12.45 28.79 -19.89
CA GLU A 16 -11.13 29.25 -19.47
C GLU A 16 -10.35 28.19 -18.69
N GLN A 17 -10.97 27.40 -17.78
CA GLN A 17 -10.30 26.25 -17.16
C GLN A 17 -9.83 25.21 -18.20
N LYS A 18 -10.60 24.96 -19.26
CA LYS A 18 -10.16 24.11 -20.38
C LYS A 18 -8.98 24.73 -21.16
N LYS A 19 -8.94 26.05 -21.35
CA LYS A 19 -7.79 26.72 -21.97
C LYS A 19 -6.53 26.65 -21.10
N TRP A 20 -6.65 26.77 -19.78
CA TRP A 20 -5.50 26.69 -18.87
C TRP A 20 -4.99 25.25 -18.70
N ALA A 21 -5.89 24.25 -18.76
CA ALA A 21 -5.50 22.84 -18.82
C ALA A 21 -4.80 22.47 -20.14
N ALA A 22 -5.16 23.12 -21.25
CA ALA A 22 -4.55 22.89 -22.56
C ALA A 22 -3.19 23.60 -22.76
N VAL A 23 -2.89 24.66 -22.00
CA VAL A 23 -1.66 25.47 -22.18
C VAL A 23 -0.42 24.90 -21.45
N SER A 24 -0.54 23.84 -20.64
CA SER A 24 0.62 23.19 -19.98
C SER A 24 1.26 22.03 -20.75
N GLN A 25 0.87 21.78 -22.00
CA GLN A 25 1.28 20.57 -22.74
C GLN A 25 2.00 20.82 -24.08
N GLN A 26 2.71 21.93 -24.22
CA GLN A 26 3.63 22.12 -25.35
C GLN A 26 5.08 21.87 -24.93
N THR A 27 5.39 20.59 -24.70
CA THR A 27 6.72 20.02 -24.94
C THR A 27 6.51 18.76 -25.77
N PRO A 28 7.37 18.45 -26.77
CA PRO A 28 7.13 17.33 -27.68
C PRO A 28 7.13 16.00 -26.91
N LYS A 29 5.94 15.50 -26.58
CA LYS A 29 5.69 14.35 -25.70
C LYS A 29 6.23 13.01 -26.24
N GLN A 30 6.60 12.94 -27.51
CA GLN A 30 7.08 11.69 -28.11
C GLN A 30 8.54 11.37 -27.74
N VAL A 31 9.42 12.37 -27.68
CA VAL A 31 10.85 12.14 -27.37
C VAL A 31 11.05 11.70 -25.91
N ASN A 32 10.24 12.25 -24.99
CA ASN A 32 10.34 11.93 -23.55
C ASN A 32 9.78 10.53 -23.18
N ARG A 33 9.00 9.90 -24.08
CA ARG A 33 8.45 8.55 -23.88
C ARG A 33 9.48 7.45 -24.16
N TRP A 34 10.39 7.68 -25.11
CA TRP A 34 11.46 6.74 -25.47
C TRP A 34 12.53 6.63 -24.38
N PHE A 35 12.89 7.76 -23.75
CA PHE A 35 13.82 7.77 -22.60
C PHE A 35 13.30 6.99 -21.38
N LYS A 36 11.99 6.80 -21.23
CA LYS A 36 11.44 5.98 -20.13
C LYS A 36 11.79 4.50 -20.27
N TRP A 37 11.85 3.95 -21.49
CA TRP A 37 12.31 2.57 -21.74
C TRP A 37 13.82 2.42 -21.49
N LEU A 38 14.56 3.51 -21.69
CA LEU A 38 15.95 3.68 -21.30
C LEU A 38 16.11 4.21 -19.86
N SER A 39 15.11 4.07 -18.99
CA SER A 39 15.27 4.45 -17.58
C SER A 39 16.21 3.46 -16.85
N PRO A 40 17.02 3.92 -15.87
CA PRO A 40 17.85 3.03 -15.07
C PRO A 40 16.99 2.00 -14.34
N GLY A 41 17.28 0.71 -14.54
CA GLY A 41 16.60 -0.40 -13.88
C GLY A 41 15.74 -1.28 -14.77
N LEU A 42 15.43 -0.89 -16.01
CA LEU A 42 14.89 -1.79 -17.04
C LEU A 42 16.07 -2.52 -17.71
N LEU A 43 16.05 -3.86 -17.71
CA LEU A 43 17.15 -4.71 -18.20
C LEU A 43 17.44 -4.54 -19.70
N VAL A 44 16.54 -3.85 -20.42
CA VAL A 44 16.56 -3.62 -21.87
C VAL A 44 17.90 -3.09 -22.36
N LYS A 45 18.55 -2.16 -21.64
CA LYS A 45 19.84 -1.57 -22.07
C LYS A 45 20.96 -2.59 -22.24
N ARG A 46 21.07 -3.53 -21.30
CA ARG A 46 22.15 -4.54 -21.30
C ARG A 46 21.96 -5.49 -22.48
N TRP A 47 20.74 -5.92 -22.73
CA TRP A 47 20.41 -6.81 -23.84
C TRP A 47 20.52 -6.14 -25.21
N LEU A 48 20.15 -4.86 -25.32
CA LEU A 48 20.36 -4.07 -26.54
C LEU A 48 21.85 -3.94 -26.86
N LEU A 49 22.69 -3.70 -25.85
CA LEU A 49 24.14 -3.59 -26.02
C LEU A 49 24.75 -4.95 -26.41
N ILE A 50 24.32 -6.04 -25.77
CA ILE A 50 24.73 -7.41 -26.13
C ILE A 50 24.31 -7.75 -27.56
N SER A 51 23.08 -7.43 -27.95
CA SER A 51 22.55 -7.69 -29.31
C SER A 51 23.29 -6.87 -30.37
N ALA A 52 23.54 -5.58 -30.11
CA ALA A 52 24.34 -4.74 -31.01
C ALA A 52 25.78 -5.26 -31.15
N THR A 53 26.40 -5.68 -30.04
CA THR A 53 27.74 -6.27 -30.05
C THR A 53 27.76 -7.60 -30.83
N GLY A 54 26.75 -8.45 -30.63
CA GLY A 54 26.58 -9.69 -31.38
C GLY A 54 26.41 -9.44 -32.88
N MET A 55 25.67 -8.40 -33.27
CA MET A 55 25.48 -8.05 -34.67
C MET A 55 26.78 -7.55 -35.32
N ILE A 56 27.56 -6.75 -34.61
CA ILE A 56 28.90 -6.30 -35.05
C ILE A 56 29.83 -7.51 -35.22
N LEU A 57 29.81 -8.46 -34.28
CA LEU A 57 30.62 -9.67 -34.35
C LEU A 57 30.22 -10.58 -35.52
N ILE A 58 28.92 -10.71 -35.80
CA ILE A 58 28.42 -11.46 -36.97
C ILE A 58 28.89 -10.78 -38.26
N LEU A 59 28.76 -9.45 -38.36
CA LEU A 59 29.21 -8.69 -39.53
C LEU A 59 30.73 -8.83 -39.74
N LEU A 60 31.52 -8.72 -38.67
CA LEU A 60 32.97 -8.97 -38.70
C LEU A 60 33.30 -10.41 -39.10
N GLY A 61 32.59 -11.39 -38.53
CA GLY A 61 32.78 -12.81 -38.83
C GLY A 61 32.47 -13.14 -40.29
N LEU A 62 31.38 -12.60 -40.83
CA LEU A 62 31.03 -12.73 -42.25
C LEU A 62 32.09 -12.04 -43.13
N ALA A 63 32.56 -10.85 -42.75
CA ALA A 63 33.59 -10.15 -43.51
C ALA A 63 34.90 -10.95 -43.60
N VAL A 64 35.31 -11.57 -42.49
CA VAL A 64 36.49 -12.46 -42.43
C VAL A 64 36.25 -13.75 -43.22
N PHE A 65 35.09 -14.39 -43.04
CA PHE A 65 34.75 -15.67 -43.71
C PHE A 65 34.75 -15.55 -45.23
N PHE A 66 34.18 -14.47 -45.75
CA PHE A 66 34.12 -14.22 -47.19
C PHE A 66 35.37 -13.51 -47.75
N LYS A 67 36.42 -13.31 -46.95
CA LYS A 67 37.65 -12.58 -47.31
C LYS A 67 37.36 -11.25 -48.03
N LEU A 68 36.30 -10.55 -47.63
CA LEU A 68 35.82 -9.32 -48.28
C LEU A 68 35.53 -9.42 -49.80
N THR A 69 35.56 -10.60 -50.41
CA THR A 69 35.41 -10.80 -51.86
C THR A 69 34.08 -10.24 -52.42
N PRO A 70 32.93 -10.45 -51.76
CA PRO A 70 31.66 -9.84 -52.17
C PRO A 70 31.66 -8.32 -52.00
N VAL A 71 32.32 -7.81 -50.95
CA VAL A 71 32.44 -6.37 -50.67
C VAL A 71 33.29 -5.70 -51.75
N TYR A 72 34.39 -6.32 -52.16
CA TYR A 72 35.25 -5.82 -53.24
C TYR A 72 34.50 -5.79 -54.59
N ARG A 73 33.78 -6.85 -54.95
CA ARG A 73 32.97 -6.88 -56.17
C ARG A 73 31.85 -5.83 -56.16
N PHE A 74 31.23 -5.63 -55.00
CA PHE A 74 30.22 -4.59 -54.82
C PHE A 74 30.83 -3.20 -54.94
N LEU A 75 31.98 -2.95 -54.30
CA LEU A 75 32.73 -1.70 -54.41
C LEU A 75 33.10 -1.39 -55.86
N GLU A 76 33.61 -2.37 -56.60
CA GLU A 76 33.97 -2.22 -58.03
C GLU A 76 32.74 -1.94 -58.91
N TRP A 77 31.60 -2.55 -58.60
CA TRP A 77 30.34 -2.25 -59.29
C TRP A 77 29.83 -0.83 -58.95
N THR A 78 29.90 -0.42 -57.68
CA THR A 78 29.50 0.93 -57.26
C THR A 78 30.42 2.01 -57.81
N SER A 79 31.74 1.76 -57.91
CA SER A 79 32.69 2.72 -58.48
C SER A 79 32.44 2.93 -59.96
N LYS A 80 32.16 1.88 -60.73
CA LYS A 80 31.76 1.98 -62.15
C LYS A 80 30.45 2.76 -62.32
N LEU A 81 29.48 2.55 -61.43
CA LEU A 81 28.23 3.30 -61.42
C LEU A 81 28.45 4.80 -61.12
N LEU A 82 29.26 5.11 -60.11
CA LEU A 82 29.63 6.47 -59.73
C LEU A 82 30.42 7.17 -60.86
N GLU A 83 31.39 6.50 -61.48
CA GLU A 83 32.13 7.04 -62.64
C GLU A 83 31.19 7.40 -63.80
N THR A 84 30.21 6.54 -64.09
CA THR A 84 29.20 6.79 -65.15
C THR A 84 28.26 7.96 -64.79
N LEU A 85 27.95 8.17 -63.51
CA LEU A 85 27.10 9.27 -63.04
C LEU A 85 27.86 10.61 -63.00
N THR A 86 29.12 10.58 -62.59
CA THR A 86 30.00 11.78 -62.49
C THR A 86 30.44 12.32 -63.85
N THR A 87 30.30 11.55 -64.93
CA THR A 87 30.53 12.02 -66.31
C THR A 87 29.44 12.97 -66.80
N TYR A 88 28.22 12.88 -66.26
CA TYR A 88 27.09 13.73 -66.62
C TYR A 88 26.85 14.88 -65.63
N ILE A 89 27.25 14.73 -64.37
CA ILE A 89 27.03 15.74 -63.31
C ILE A 89 28.34 16.00 -62.55
N PRO A 90 28.86 17.24 -62.52
CA PRO A 90 30.10 17.57 -61.84
C PRO A 90 30.11 17.19 -60.35
N ASN A 91 31.26 16.72 -59.87
CA ASN A 91 31.46 16.17 -58.53
C ASN A 91 31.10 17.12 -57.38
N TYR A 92 31.25 18.43 -57.58
CA TYR A 92 30.92 19.44 -56.57
C TYR A 92 29.40 19.66 -56.40
N ILE A 93 28.58 19.18 -57.34
CA ILE A 93 27.11 19.26 -57.30
C ILE A 93 26.52 17.91 -56.89
N SER A 94 27.01 16.82 -57.47
CA SER A 94 26.49 15.47 -57.22
C SER A 94 26.74 15.00 -55.78
N GLY A 95 27.90 15.33 -55.20
CA GLY A 95 28.26 14.96 -53.82
C GLY A 95 27.30 15.52 -52.76
N PRO A 96 27.08 16.85 -52.68
CA PRO A 96 26.15 17.43 -51.71
C PRO A 96 24.70 16.97 -51.89
N ILE A 97 24.24 16.79 -53.13
CA ILE A 97 22.87 16.29 -53.40
C ILE A 97 22.72 14.85 -52.93
N ALA A 98 23.70 13.97 -53.21
CA ALA A 98 23.68 12.60 -52.73
C ALA A 98 23.71 12.53 -51.20
N LEU A 99 24.45 13.42 -50.54
CA LEU A 99 24.53 13.49 -49.08
C LEU A 99 23.22 13.98 -48.46
N LEU A 100 22.60 15.03 -49.01
CA LEU A 100 21.30 15.53 -48.57
C LEU A 100 20.19 14.51 -48.82
N PHE A 101 20.20 13.84 -49.97
CA PHE A 101 19.25 12.79 -50.30
C PHE A 101 19.45 11.55 -49.43
N GLY A 102 20.70 11.18 -49.13
CA GLY A 102 21.03 10.10 -48.18
C GLY A 102 20.56 10.42 -46.77
N LEU A 103 20.80 11.64 -46.27
CA LEU A 103 20.29 12.10 -44.98
C LEU A 103 18.75 12.13 -44.96
N PHE A 104 18.12 12.56 -46.05
CA PHE A 104 16.66 12.53 -46.20
C PHE A 104 16.13 11.10 -46.17
N LEU A 105 16.71 10.16 -46.92
CA LEU A 105 16.31 8.76 -46.94
C LEU A 105 16.56 8.07 -45.59
N LEU A 106 17.66 8.39 -44.91
CA LEU A 106 17.90 7.92 -43.54
C LEU A 106 16.84 8.45 -42.59
N PHE A 107 16.56 9.76 -42.62
CA PHE A 107 15.55 10.37 -41.77
C PHE A 107 14.14 9.87 -42.09
N TRP A 108 13.78 9.75 -43.37
CA TRP A 108 12.48 9.28 -43.84
C TRP A 108 12.29 7.77 -43.59
N GLY A 109 13.32 6.97 -43.85
CA GLY A 109 13.33 5.53 -43.56
C GLY A 109 13.19 5.28 -42.06
N GLN A 110 14.00 5.94 -41.22
CA GLN A 110 13.83 5.90 -39.77
C GLN A 110 12.44 6.40 -39.37
N SER A 111 11.96 7.53 -39.88
CA SER A 111 10.63 8.03 -39.50
C SER A 111 9.49 7.08 -39.88
N ARG A 112 9.62 6.32 -40.97
CA ARG A 112 8.55 5.44 -41.49
C ARG A 112 8.61 4.03 -40.92
N THR A 113 9.80 3.44 -40.78
CA THR A 113 9.99 2.14 -40.11
C THR A 113 9.53 2.22 -38.66
N PHE A 114 9.70 3.38 -38.00
CA PHE A 114 9.20 3.57 -36.64
C PHE A 114 7.68 3.74 -36.62
N GLY A 115 7.08 4.46 -37.58
CA GLY A 115 5.61 4.53 -37.71
C GLY A 115 4.96 3.15 -37.90
N SER A 116 5.55 2.28 -38.72
CA SER A 116 5.05 0.91 -38.96
C SER A 116 5.33 -0.06 -37.82
N ILE A 117 6.38 0.16 -37.03
CA ILE A 117 6.67 -0.63 -35.82
C ILE A 117 5.83 -0.14 -34.64
N THR A 118 5.38 1.12 -34.59
CA THR A 118 4.56 1.65 -33.48
C THR A 118 3.07 1.61 -33.75
N GLU A 119 2.61 1.50 -35.00
CA GLU A 119 1.18 1.31 -35.34
C GLU A 119 0.52 0.12 -34.60
N PRO A 120 1.19 -1.04 -34.42
CA PRO A 120 0.65 -2.13 -33.59
C PRO A 120 0.73 -1.89 -32.07
N PHE A 121 1.47 -0.87 -31.62
CA PHE A 121 1.79 -0.58 -30.20
C PHE A 121 1.22 0.77 -29.72
N HIS A 122 0.27 1.33 -30.46
CA HIS A 122 -0.45 2.56 -30.12
C HIS A 122 -1.74 2.29 -29.33
N SER A 123 -1.71 1.33 -28.39
CA SER A 123 -2.76 1.23 -27.39
C SER A 123 -2.39 2.09 -26.17
N GLU A 124 -3.32 2.89 -25.65
CA GLU A 124 -3.11 3.61 -24.37
C GLU A 124 -2.73 2.67 -23.21
N GLY A 125 -2.98 1.37 -23.35
CA GLY A 125 -2.66 0.32 -22.38
C GLY A 125 -1.17 0.05 -22.19
N ASP A 126 -0.29 0.28 -23.16
CA ASP A 126 1.13 -0.09 -23.03
C ASP A 126 1.96 0.93 -22.23
N ILE A 127 1.60 2.22 -22.29
CA ILE A 127 2.17 3.25 -21.40
C ILE A 127 1.71 2.98 -19.96
N GLU A 128 0.44 2.60 -19.79
CA GLU A 128 -0.08 2.15 -18.52
C GLU A 128 0.64 0.88 -18.03
N LEU A 129 0.98 -0.05 -18.92
CA LEU A 129 1.73 -1.27 -18.59
C LEU A 129 3.15 -0.95 -18.11
N VAL A 130 3.87 -0.04 -18.78
CA VAL A 130 5.22 0.38 -18.37
C VAL A 130 5.18 1.12 -17.04
N ASP A 131 4.21 2.03 -16.85
CA ASP A 131 4.05 2.74 -15.57
C ASP A 131 3.63 1.76 -14.45
N ARG A 132 2.79 0.75 -14.74
CA ARG A 132 2.45 -0.36 -13.82
C ARG A 132 3.66 -1.23 -13.49
N LEU A 133 4.51 -1.56 -14.46
CA LEU A 133 5.73 -2.35 -14.26
C LEU A 133 6.78 -1.59 -13.43
N LEU A 134 6.97 -0.29 -13.70
CA LEU A 134 7.86 0.56 -12.92
C LEU A 134 7.33 0.76 -11.49
N ALA A 135 6.02 0.97 -11.33
CA ALA A 135 5.38 1.02 -10.01
C ALA A 135 5.53 -0.32 -9.26
N HIS A 136 5.32 -1.45 -9.93
CA HIS A 136 5.48 -2.78 -9.34
C HIS A 136 6.92 -3.03 -8.87
N ARG A 137 7.94 -2.68 -9.68
CA ARG A 137 9.36 -2.79 -9.26
C ARG A 137 9.72 -1.85 -8.12
N ARG A 138 9.23 -0.61 -8.12
CA ARG A 138 9.45 0.34 -7.01
C ARG A 138 8.84 -0.20 -5.71
N ARG A 139 7.65 -0.78 -5.77
CA ARG A 139 6.98 -1.39 -4.61
C ARG A 139 7.72 -2.62 -4.08
N ASN A 140 8.23 -3.50 -4.97
CA ASN A 140 9.02 -4.67 -4.59
C ASN A 140 10.37 -4.32 -3.95
N ARG A 141 10.87 -3.10 -4.18
CA ARG A 141 12.05 -2.54 -3.50
C ARG A 141 11.67 -1.55 -2.37
N GLY A 142 10.40 -1.49 -2.00
CA GLY A 142 9.93 -0.67 -0.90
C GLY A 142 10.45 -1.19 0.45
N PRO A 143 10.44 -0.35 1.49
CA PRO A 143 10.88 -0.75 2.83
C PRO A 143 10.04 -1.90 3.36
N LYS A 144 10.64 -2.72 4.22
CA LYS A 144 9.96 -3.76 5.00
C LYS A 144 9.15 -3.10 6.12
N ILE A 145 7.83 -3.02 5.94
CA ILE A 145 6.94 -2.35 6.90
C ILE A 145 6.19 -3.39 7.72
N VAL A 146 6.28 -3.30 9.04
CA VAL A 146 5.43 -4.06 9.96
C VAL A 146 4.33 -3.16 10.49
N ALA A 147 3.07 -3.57 10.31
CA ALA A 147 1.91 -2.88 10.84
C ALA A 147 1.20 -3.76 11.88
N ILE A 148 1.03 -3.27 13.10
CA ILE A 148 0.48 -4.05 14.23
C ILE A 148 -0.83 -3.43 14.70
N GLY A 149 -1.87 -4.24 14.86
CA GLY A 149 -3.15 -3.77 15.40
C GLY A 149 -4.29 -4.75 15.17
N GLY A 150 -5.46 -4.21 14.84
CA GLY A 150 -6.68 -4.98 14.59
C GLY A 150 -7.76 -4.15 13.90
N GLY A 151 -8.87 -4.79 13.62
CA GLY A 151 -10.11 -4.19 13.15
C GLY A 151 -10.03 -3.40 11.84
N THR A 152 -10.93 -2.43 11.74
CA THR A 152 -11.11 -1.61 10.53
C THR A 152 -10.03 -0.52 10.38
N GLY A 153 -9.36 -0.14 11.47
CA GLY A 153 -8.28 0.83 11.47
C GLY A 153 -7.04 0.31 10.75
N LEU A 154 -6.56 -0.87 11.13
CA LEU A 154 -5.41 -1.51 10.50
C LEU A 154 -5.67 -1.80 9.02
N SER A 155 -6.83 -2.36 8.67
CA SER A 155 -7.19 -2.60 7.26
C SER A 155 -7.22 -1.32 6.42
N THR A 156 -7.64 -0.19 7.00
CA THR A 156 -7.61 1.12 6.35
C THR A 156 -6.17 1.60 6.11
N LEU A 157 -5.28 1.43 7.08
CA LEU A 157 -3.85 1.72 6.93
C LEU A 157 -3.22 0.85 5.82
N LEU A 158 -3.45 -0.45 5.84
CA LEU A 158 -2.91 -1.41 4.88
C LEU A 158 -3.33 -1.11 3.43
N ARG A 159 -4.61 -0.74 3.20
CA ARG A 159 -5.10 -0.28 1.88
C ARG A 159 -4.33 0.92 1.34
N GLY A 160 -3.87 1.80 2.22
CA GLY A 160 -3.04 2.95 1.86
C GLY A 160 -1.59 2.54 1.57
N LEU A 161 -1.00 1.76 2.46
CA LEU A 161 0.42 1.37 2.38
C LEU A 161 0.72 0.43 1.19
N LYS A 162 -0.22 -0.42 0.77
CA LYS A 162 -0.02 -1.35 -0.37
C LYS A 162 0.28 -0.67 -1.71
N GLN A 163 0.01 0.63 -1.80
CA GLN A 163 0.35 1.44 -2.97
C GLN A 163 1.84 1.79 -3.05
N TYR A 164 2.59 1.62 -1.96
CA TYR A 164 3.97 2.06 -1.81
C TYR A 164 4.98 0.93 -1.59
N SER A 165 4.61 -0.13 -0.87
CA SER A 165 5.47 -1.30 -0.64
C SER A 165 4.66 -2.59 -0.78
N THR A 166 5.27 -3.62 -1.35
CA THR A 166 4.75 -5.01 -1.28
C THR A 166 5.41 -5.81 -0.14
N ASN A 167 6.47 -5.26 0.46
CA ASN A 167 7.19 -5.86 1.59
C ASN A 167 6.52 -5.45 2.91
N MET A 168 5.26 -5.83 3.09
CA MET A 168 4.50 -5.47 4.30
C MET A 168 4.09 -6.72 5.07
N THR A 169 4.14 -6.63 6.39
CA THR A 169 3.61 -7.65 7.29
C THR A 169 2.61 -7.02 8.23
N ALA A 170 1.35 -7.46 8.18
CA ALA A 170 0.32 -7.11 9.13
C ALA A 170 0.30 -8.14 10.26
N ILE A 171 0.47 -7.68 11.49
CA ILE A 171 0.35 -8.51 12.70
C ILE A 171 -0.98 -8.17 13.36
N VAL A 172 -1.79 -9.20 13.58
CA VAL A 172 -3.17 -9.06 14.07
C VAL A 172 -3.42 -9.85 15.35
N THR A 173 -4.23 -9.27 16.23
CA THR A 173 -4.73 -9.97 17.41
C THR A 173 -5.70 -11.09 17.02
N VAL A 174 -5.72 -12.15 17.82
CA VAL A 174 -6.67 -13.27 17.73
C VAL A 174 -7.53 -13.37 18.99
N ALA A 175 -7.76 -12.23 19.66
CA ALA A 175 -8.49 -12.19 20.92
C ALA A 175 -10.01 -11.89 20.76
N ASP A 176 -10.44 -11.58 19.54
CA ASP A 176 -11.84 -11.23 19.20
C ASP A 176 -12.84 -12.33 19.59
N ASP A 177 -13.90 -11.92 20.26
CA ASP A 177 -15.02 -12.78 20.68
C ASP A 177 -16.39 -12.20 20.27
N GLY A 178 -16.40 -11.19 19.41
CA GLY A 178 -17.58 -10.48 18.95
C GLY A 178 -18.15 -11.00 17.63
N GLY A 179 -19.46 -10.78 17.43
CA GLY A 179 -20.14 -10.98 16.14
C GLY A 179 -19.89 -12.34 15.49
N SER A 180 -19.57 -12.33 14.19
CA SER A 180 -19.35 -13.57 13.43
C SER A 180 -18.10 -14.33 13.89
N SER A 181 -17.04 -13.65 14.33
CA SER A 181 -15.81 -14.31 14.79
C SER A 181 -16.07 -15.04 16.10
N GLY A 182 -16.72 -14.35 17.05
CA GLY A 182 -17.07 -14.91 18.36
C GLY A 182 -18.06 -16.07 18.32
N ARG A 183 -19.03 -16.06 17.40
CA ARG A 183 -19.91 -17.23 17.19
C ARG A 183 -19.12 -18.45 16.72
N LEU A 184 -18.28 -18.29 15.68
CA LEU A 184 -17.45 -19.39 15.17
C LEU A 184 -16.47 -19.91 16.22
N ARG A 185 -15.89 -19.02 17.02
CA ARG A 185 -15.02 -19.38 18.13
C ARG A 185 -15.73 -20.23 19.19
N ARG A 186 -16.95 -19.86 19.58
CA ARG A 186 -17.74 -20.60 20.59
C ARG A 186 -18.33 -21.92 20.07
N GLU A 187 -18.76 -21.95 18.82
CA GLU A 187 -19.46 -23.10 18.23
C GLU A 187 -18.51 -24.15 17.67
N ILE A 188 -17.36 -23.73 17.11
CA ILE A 188 -16.43 -24.60 16.37
C ILE A 188 -15.07 -24.70 17.08
N GLY A 189 -14.77 -23.83 18.05
CA GLY A 189 -13.51 -23.87 18.79
C GLY A 189 -12.29 -23.38 17.99
N VAL A 190 -12.52 -22.54 16.97
CA VAL A 190 -11.45 -21.97 16.13
C VAL A 190 -11.04 -20.58 16.60
N LEU A 191 -9.80 -20.19 16.33
CA LEU A 191 -9.33 -18.82 16.52
C LEU A 191 -10.16 -17.83 15.69
N PRO A 192 -10.44 -16.63 16.19
CA PRO A 192 -11.31 -15.67 15.53
C PRO A 192 -10.69 -15.16 14.21
N PRO A 193 -11.33 -15.41 13.05
CA PRO A 193 -10.74 -15.09 11.74
C PRO A 193 -10.97 -13.65 11.29
N GLY A 194 -11.77 -12.86 12.01
CA GLY A 194 -12.32 -11.58 11.52
C GLY A 194 -11.27 -10.54 11.14
N ASP A 195 -10.30 -10.30 12.01
CA ASP A 195 -9.26 -9.29 11.79
C ASP A 195 -8.23 -9.72 10.74
N ILE A 196 -7.90 -11.00 10.72
CA ILE A 196 -7.11 -11.64 9.66
C ILE A 196 -7.82 -11.45 8.32
N ARG A 197 -9.11 -11.76 8.24
CA ARG A 197 -9.95 -11.60 7.03
C ARG A 197 -9.91 -10.15 6.53
N ASN A 198 -10.10 -9.18 7.42
CA ASN A 198 -10.10 -7.76 7.07
C ASN A 198 -8.73 -7.30 6.52
N CYS A 199 -7.63 -7.79 7.09
CA CYS A 199 -6.29 -7.47 6.63
C CYS A 199 -5.97 -8.12 5.27
N MET A 200 -6.37 -9.38 5.06
CA MET A 200 -6.19 -10.03 3.75
C MET A 200 -6.97 -9.31 2.66
N ALA A 201 -8.24 -8.95 2.89
CA ALA A 201 -9.01 -8.18 1.92
C ALA A 201 -8.44 -6.77 1.68
N ALA A 202 -7.83 -6.14 2.69
CA ALA A 202 -7.16 -4.87 2.52
C ALA A 202 -5.95 -4.97 1.59
N LEU A 203 -5.19 -6.07 1.70
CA LEU A 203 -3.96 -6.32 0.96
C LEU A 203 -4.15 -7.09 -0.37
N ALA A 204 -5.32 -7.67 -0.60
CA ALA A 204 -5.68 -8.36 -1.84
C ALA A 204 -5.47 -7.47 -3.08
N ASP A 205 -5.11 -8.10 -4.20
CA ASP A 205 -5.02 -7.44 -5.50
C ASP A 205 -6.41 -7.10 -6.06
N GLU A 206 -6.48 -6.22 -7.05
CA GLU A 206 -7.69 -5.50 -7.50
C GLU A 206 -8.76 -6.37 -8.20
N GLU A 207 -8.79 -7.69 -8.01
CA GLU A 207 -9.93 -8.52 -8.39
C GLU A 207 -11.12 -8.24 -7.45
N LYS A 208 -11.96 -7.29 -7.88
CA LYS A 208 -13.11 -6.80 -7.13
C LYS A 208 -14.04 -7.93 -6.69
N LEU A 209 -14.31 -8.91 -7.57
CA LEU A 209 -15.26 -9.99 -7.29
C LEU A 209 -14.82 -10.89 -6.13
N LEU A 210 -13.59 -11.41 -6.14
CA LEU A 210 -13.10 -12.27 -5.06
C LEU A 210 -13.04 -11.52 -3.73
N THR A 211 -12.62 -10.26 -3.76
CA THR A 211 -12.57 -9.42 -2.55
C THR A 211 -13.98 -9.15 -2.02
N GLU A 212 -14.96 -8.89 -2.88
CA GLU A 212 -16.37 -8.68 -2.51
C GLU A 212 -17.01 -9.94 -1.94
N LEU A 213 -16.78 -11.10 -2.57
CA LEU A 213 -17.20 -12.40 -2.05
C LEU A 213 -16.60 -12.65 -0.67
N PHE A 214 -15.31 -12.40 -0.51
CA PHE A 214 -14.61 -12.60 0.76
C PHE A 214 -15.14 -11.68 1.88
N GLN A 215 -15.60 -10.48 1.54
CA GLN A 215 -16.20 -9.53 2.47
C GLN A 215 -17.72 -9.70 2.62
N TYR A 216 -18.34 -10.61 1.85
CA TYR A 216 -19.78 -10.82 1.88
C TYR A 216 -20.25 -11.20 3.28
N ARG A 217 -21.36 -10.60 3.71
CA ARG A 217 -22.04 -10.88 4.97
C ARG A 217 -23.46 -11.31 4.66
N PHE A 218 -23.82 -12.51 5.09
CA PHE A 218 -25.13 -13.08 4.89
C PHE A 218 -26.20 -12.24 5.60
N GLN A 219 -27.20 -11.78 4.84
CA GLN A 219 -28.33 -11.00 5.35
C GLN A 219 -29.55 -11.86 5.69
N ALA A 220 -29.59 -13.09 5.16
CA ALA A 220 -30.68 -14.04 5.35
C ALA A 220 -30.12 -15.47 5.36
N GLY A 221 -30.92 -16.40 5.86
CA GLY A 221 -30.58 -17.81 6.01
C GLY A 221 -30.47 -18.22 7.48
N ASP A 222 -31.11 -19.33 7.82
CA ASP A 222 -31.09 -19.90 9.17
C ASP A 222 -29.65 -20.30 9.54
N GLY A 223 -29.19 -19.86 10.71
CA GLY A 223 -27.82 -20.07 11.18
C GLY A 223 -26.73 -19.25 10.44
N LEU A 224 -26.94 -18.86 9.19
CA LEU A 224 -25.97 -18.08 8.40
C LEU A 224 -26.07 -16.58 8.62
N THR A 225 -27.25 -16.06 9.00
CA THR A 225 -27.48 -14.63 9.14
C THR A 225 -26.45 -13.96 10.05
N GLY A 226 -25.77 -12.94 9.52
CA GLY A 226 -24.72 -12.20 10.21
C GLY A 226 -23.30 -12.80 10.10
N HIS A 227 -23.14 -14.04 9.64
CA HIS A 227 -21.83 -14.59 9.31
C HIS A 227 -21.22 -13.91 8.10
N SER A 228 -19.89 -13.87 8.06
CA SER A 228 -19.15 -13.48 6.87
C SER A 228 -18.67 -14.70 6.12
N PHE A 229 -18.82 -14.70 4.80
CA PHE A 229 -18.29 -15.76 3.94
C PHE A 229 -16.79 -15.95 4.15
N GLY A 230 -15.99 -14.88 4.18
CA GLY A 230 -14.56 -14.98 4.43
C GLY A 230 -14.20 -15.56 5.80
N ASN A 231 -15.04 -15.33 6.83
CA ASN A 231 -14.83 -15.97 8.13
C ASN A 231 -15.07 -17.48 8.05
N LEU A 232 -16.18 -17.89 7.44
CA LEU A 232 -16.50 -19.31 7.23
C LEU A 232 -15.44 -20.00 6.38
N PHE A 233 -14.99 -19.35 5.30
CA PHE A 233 -13.93 -19.85 4.44
C PHE A 233 -12.63 -20.09 5.20
N LEU A 234 -12.20 -19.12 6.04
CA LEU A 234 -11.00 -19.28 6.85
C LEU A 234 -11.15 -20.37 7.91
N THR A 235 -12.32 -20.46 8.55
CA THR A 235 -12.62 -21.52 9.51
C THR A 235 -12.54 -22.90 8.86
N VAL A 236 -13.17 -23.09 7.71
CA VAL A 236 -13.14 -24.37 6.97
C VAL A 236 -11.73 -24.68 6.47
N LEU A 237 -10.99 -23.70 5.96
CA LEU A 237 -9.61 -23.93 5.55
C LEU A 237 -8.70 -24.30 6.73
N THR A 238 -8.92 -23.71 7.90
CA THR A 238 -8.17 -24.05 9.12
C THR A 238 -8.44 -25.49 9.53
N ASP A 239 -9.70 -25.91 9.49
CA ASP A 239 -10.10 -27.30 9.77
C ASP A 239 -9.47 -28.29 8.78
N ILE A 240 -9.48 -27.98 7.48
CA ILE A 240 -8.88 -28.83 6.43
C ILE A 240 -7.35 -28.91 6.53
N THR A 241 -6.69 -27.77 6.78
CA THR A 241 -5.22 -27.71 6.84
C THR A 241 -4.66 -28.13 8.20
N GLY A 242 -5.50 -28.20 9.23
CA GLY A 242 -5.13 -28.49 10.61
C GLY A 242 -4.40 -27.37 11.33
N ASP A 243 -4.13 -26.23 10.66
CA ASP A 243 -3.38 -25.12 11.23
C ASP A 243 -3.78 -23.77 10.60
N LEU A 244 -3.93 -22.74 11.45
CA LEU A 244 -4.35 -21.41 11.02
C LEU A 244 -3.29 -20.73 10.15
N GLU A 245 -1.99 -20.91 10.43
CA GLU A 245 -0.93 -20.29 9.64
C GLU A 245 -0.99 -20.78 8.18
N GLN A 246 -1.18 -22.09 7.99
CA GLN A 246 -1.36 -22.68 6.65
C GLN A 246 -2.64 -22.17 5.96
N ALA A 247 -3.76 -22.07 6.68
CA ALA A 247 -5.00 -21.54 6.13
C ALA A 247 -4.86 -20.08 5.67
N ILE A 248 -4.15 -19.24 6.43
CA ILE A 248 -3.84 -17.86 6.04
C ILE A 248 -2.93 -17.83 4.82
N ALA A 249 -1.90 -18.67 4.77
CA ALA A 249 -0.99 -18.75 3.64
C ALA A 249 -1.70 -19.20 2.34
N ALA A 250 -2.59 -20.19 2.43
CA ALA A 250 -3.42 -20.64 1.31
C ALA A 250 -4.39 -19.54 0.85
N SER A 251 -5.11 -18.92 1.79
CA SER A 251 -6.04 -17.81 1.51
C SER A 251 -5.35 -16.61 0.87
N SER A 252 -4.13 -16.29 1.34
CA SER A 252 -3.31 -15.21 0.79
C SER A 252 -2.94 -15.44 -0.67
N LYS A 253 -2.70 -16.71 -1.07
CA LYS A 253 -2.47 -17.06 -2.47
C LYS A 253 -3.73 -16.91 -3.32
N VAL A 254 -4.87 -17.40 -2.82
CA VAL A 254 -6.17 -17.32 -3.52
C VAL A 254 -6.58 -15.86 -3.76
N LEU A 255 -6.35 -14.98 -2.79
CA LEU A 255 -6.70 -13.56 -2.86
C LEU A 255 -5.60 -12.67 -3.47
N ALA A 256 -4.50 -13.26 -3.95
CA ALA A 256 -3.33 -12.55 -4.47
C ALA A 256 -2.87 -11.41 -3.53
N VAL A 257 -2.76 -11.70 -2.24
CA VAL A 257 -2.41 -10.73 -1.19
C VAL A 257 -1.01 -10.16 -1.41
N ARG A 258 -0.92 -8.82 -1.41
CA ARG A 258 0.36 -8.09 -1.50
C ARG A 258 0.93 -7.82 -0.11
N GLY A 259 1.73 -8.77 0.37
CA GLY A 259 2.35 -8.74 1.69
C GLY A 259 2.05 -10.01 2.47
N LYS A 260 2.17 -9.96 3.80
CA LYS A 260 1.86 -11.05 4.71
C LYS A 260 0.87 -10.59 5.77
N VAL A 261 -0.03 -11.47 6.16
CA VAL A 261 -0.89 -11.29 7.34
C VAL A 261 -0.52 -12.42 8.29
N LEU A 262 -0.16 -12.09 9.53
CA LEU A 262 0.28 -13.03 10.54
C LEU A 262 -0.50 -12.79 11.83
N PRO A 263 -0.99 -13.85 12.50
CA PRO A 263 -1.54 -13.70 13.84
C PRO A 263 -0.41 -13.41 14.84
N ALA A 264 -0.74 -12.67 15.90
CA ALA A 264 0.19 -12.41 16.99
C ALA A 264 0.62 -13.72 17.69
N THR A 265 -0.33 -14.64 17.85
CA THR A 265 -0.17 -15.96 18.48
C THR A 265 -1.12 -16.97 17.84
N LEU A 266 -0.80 -18.26 17.97
CA LEU A 266 -1.70 -19.37 17.64
C LEU A 266 -2.44 -19.91 18.89
N SER A 267 -2.22 -19.32 20.06
CA SER A 267 -2.96 -19.67 21.27
C SER A 267 -4.35 -19.03 21.25
N ASP A 268 -5.35 -19.74 21.79
CA ASP A 268 -6.69 -19.20 21.99
C ASP A 268 -6.70 -18.23 23.17
N VAL A 269 -6.58 -16.94 22.87
CA VAL A 269 -6.38 -15.89 23.88
C VAL A 269 -7.69 -15.18 24.19
N ARG A 270 -8.08 -15.14 25.46
CA ARG A 270 -9.21 -14.35 25.97
C ARG A 270 -8.70 -13.14 26.73
N LEU A 271 -9.21 -11.96 26.42
CA LEU A 271 -8.86 -10.73 27.14
C LEU A 271 -9.59 -10.66 28.48
N TRP A 272 -8.96 -10.01 29.44
CA TRP A 272 -9.61 -9.58 30.67
C TRP A 272 -9.17 -8.16 31.03
N ALA A 273 -10.06 -7.41 31.68
CA ALA A 273 -9.78 -6.07 32.18
C ALA A 273 -10.24 -5.93 33.64
N GLU A 274 -9.45 -5.23 34.43
CA GLU A 274 -9.80 -4.74 35.76
C GLU A 274 -10.12 -3.26 35.65
N LEU A 275 -11.34 -2.89 36.02
CA LEU A 275 -11.82 -1.50 36.00
C LEU A 275 -11.46 -0.79 37.30
N SER A 276 -11.40 0.54 37.27
CA SER A 276 -11.05 1.36 38.44
C SER A 276 -12.02 1.25 39.62
N ASP A 277 -13.19 0.64 39.43
CA ASP A 277 -14.18 0.35 40.48
C ASP A 277 -14.03 -1.08 41.05
N GLY A 278 -12.99 -1.81 40.65
CA GLY A 278 -12.68 -3.17 41.11
C GLY A 278 -13.40 -4.28 40.34
N ARG A 279 -14.26 -3.96 39.36
CA ARG A 279 -14.89 -5.00 38.52
C ARG A 279 -13.84 -5.69 37.63
N PHE A 280 -13.90 -7.01 37.60
CA PHE A 280 -13.12 -7.86 36.71
C PHE A 280 -14.00 -8.37 35.57
N ILE A 281 -13.62 -8.08 34.33
CA ILE A 281 -14.40 -8.38 33.13
C ILE A 281 -13.58 -9.25 32.19
N GLU A 282 -14.14 -10.38 31.74
CA GLU A 282 -13.52 -11.24 30.73
C GLU A 282 -14.25 -11.14 29.39
N GLY A 283 -13.48 -11.17 28.30
CA GLY A 283 -13.96 -11.11 26.92
C GLY A 283 -13.90 -9.70 26.31
N GLU A 284 -13.49 -9.59 25.05
CA GLU A 284 -13.32 -8.30 24.35
C GLU A 284 -14.64 -7.52 24.28
N SER A 285 -15.71 -8.20 23.85
CA SER A 285 -17.03 -7.61 23.71
C SER A 285 -17.57 -7.13 25.07
N ASN A 286 -17.36 -7.93 26.12
CA ASN A 286 -17.82 -7.60 27.47
C ASN A 286 -17.05 -6.42 28.08
N ILE A 287 -15.74 -6.32 27.83
CA ILE A 287 -14.91 -5.18 28.30
C ILE A 287 -15.47 -3.87 27.74
N THR A 288 -15.81 -3.85 26.44
CA THR A 288 -16.38 -2.67 25.79
C THR A 288 -17.77 -2.32 26.34
N GLU A 289 -18.60 -3.34 26.62
CA GLU A 289 -19.96 -3.16 27.14
C GLU A 289 -20.01 -2.76 28.63
N ALA A 290 -19.03 -3.21 29.42
CA ALA A 290 -19.02 -3.03 30.87
C ALA A 290 -18.99 -1.55 31.30
N LYS A 291 -18.40 -0.69 30.46
CA LYS A 291 -18.17 0.75 30.68
C LYS A 291 -17.37 1.05 31.95
N GLY A 292 -16.55 2.08 31.89
CA GLY A 292 -15.70 2.51 33.00
C GLY A 292 -14.24 2.60 32.59
N LYS A 293 -13.41 3.04 33.52
CA LYS A 293 -11.99 3.26 33.25
C LYS A 293 -11.22 1.96 33.44
N ILE A 294 -10.62 1.44 32.37
CA ILE A 294 -9.72 0.29 32.43
C ILE A 294 -8.44 0.70 33.17
N GLU A 295 -8.15 0.00 34.27
CA GLU A 295 -6.95 0.22 35.07
C GLU A 295 -5.86 -0.79 34.71
N ARG A 296 -6.23 -2.07 34.59
CA ARG A 296 -5.34 -3.16 34.17
C ARG A 296 -5.99 -3.99 33.08
N ILE A 297 -5.16 -4.56 32.22
CA ILE A 297 -5.58 -5.44 31.14
C ILE A 297 -4.57 -6.57 31.01
N GLY A 298 -5.06 -7.74 30.65
CA GLY A 298 -4.22 -8.88 30.32
C GLY A 298 -4.99 -9.91 29.53
N CYS A 299 -4.44 -11.12 29.48
CA CYS A 299 -5.06 -12.21 28.76
C CYS A 299 -4.90 -13.57 29.45
N ILE A 300 -5.72 -14.52 29.04
CA ILE A 300 -5.70 -15.94 29.42
C ILE A 300 -5.59 -16.77 28.14
N PRO A 301 -4.63 -17.72 28.02
CA PRO A 301 -3.54 -17.96 28.97
C PRO A 301 -2.62 -16.74 29.11
N THR A 302 -1.96 -16.63 30.27
CA THR A 302 -0.93 -15.61 30.49
C THR A 302 0.28 -15.91 29.62
N ASP A 303 0.94 -14.86 29.13
CA ASP A 303 2.17 -14.97 28.34
C ASP A 303 2.06 -15.91 27.12
N PRO A 304 1.09 -15.71 26.23
CA PRO A 304 0.94 -16.56 25.05
C PRO A 304 2.19 -16.49 24.16
N PRO A 305 2.64 -17.61 23.57
CA PRO A 305 3.79 -17.63 22.67
C PRO A 305 3.46 -16.85 21.38
N ALA A 306 4.42 -16.10 20.87
CA ALA A 306 4.30 -15.48 19.56
C ALA A 306 4.44 -16.53 18.45
N LEU A 307 3.81 -16.26 17.30
CA LEU A 307 4.14 -16.99 16.09
C LEU A 307 5.61 -16.67 15.69
N PRO A 308 6.48 -17.67 15.42
CA PRO A 308 7.88 -17.41 15.07
C PRO A 308 8.05 -16.50 13.85
N ALA A 309 7.17 -16.64 12.84
CA ALA A 309 7.15 -15.77 11.66
C ALA A 309 6.87 -14.31 12.01
N THR A 310 6.07 -14.05 13.06
CA THR A 310 5.74 -12.72 13.56
C THR A 310 6.97 -12.04 14.16
N ILE A 311 7.75 -12.77 14.97
CA ILE A 311 9.00 -12.25 15.55
C ILE A 311 10.02 -11.94 14.46
N LYS A 312 10.22 -12.88 13.52
CA LYS A 312 11.12 -12.66 12.38
C LYS A 312 10.74 -11.44 11.55
N ALA A 313 9.45 -11.20 11.35
CA ALA A 313 8.99 -10.02 10.62
C ALA A 313 9.33 -8.71 11.34
N ILE A 314 9.23 -8.67 12.68
CA ILE A 314 9.61 -7.51 13.50
C ILE A 314 11.13 -7.28 13.43
N GLU A 315 11.93 -8.34 13.56
CA GLU A 315 13.39 -8.26 13.51
C GLU A 315 13.93 -7.79 12.15
N GLU A 316 13.28 -8.18 11.06
CA GLU A 316 13.63 -7.78 9.70
C GLU A 316 13.01 -6.45 9.26
N ALA A 317 12.19 -5.80 10.09
CA ALA A 317 11.47 -4.59 9.70
C ALA A 317 12.43 -3.41 9.53
N ASP A 318 12.19 -2.59 8.50
CA ASP A 318 12.82 -1.27 8.34
C ASP A 318 11.98 -0.17 9.02
N TYR A 319 10.68 -0.41 9.19
CA TYR A 319 9.71 0.54 9.73
C TYR A 319 8.57 -0.19 10.43
N ILE A 320 8.24 0.22 11.65
CA ILE A 320 7.15 -0.37 12.44
C ILE A 320 6.08 0.68 12.74
N ILE A 321 4.83 0.33 12.46
CA ILE A 321 3.64 1.18 12.64
C ILE A 321 2.67 0.44 13.54
N ILE A 322 2.29 1.06 14.65
CA ILE A 322 1.32 0.48 15.60
C ILE A 322 0.02 1.27 15.50
N GLY A 323 -1.11 0.56 15.37
CA GLY A 323 -2.41 1.16 15.11
C GLY A 323 -2.60 1.63 13.65
N PRO A 324 -3.69 2.35 13.36
CA PRO A 324 -4.75 2.75 14.28
C PRO A 324 -5.64 1.55 14.65
N GLY A 325 -6.28 1.61 15.81
CA GLY A 325 -7.19 0.59 16.31
C GLY A 325 -7.60 0.87 17.75
N SER A 326 -8.64 0.21 18.23
CA SER A 326 -9.07 0.31 19.62
C SER A 326 -7.90 -0.05 20.55
N LEU A 327 -7.68 0.79 21.57
CA LEU A 327 -6.44 0.77 22.34
C LEU A 327 -6.32 -0.55 23.11
N TYR A 328 -7.37 -0.93 23.82
CA TYR A 328 -7.38 -2.08 24.72
C TYR A 328 -7.75 -3.38 24.03
N THR A 329 -8.48 -3.30 22.92
CA THR A 329 -9.06 -4.47 22.22
C THR A 329 -8.39 -4.77 20.87
N SER A 330 -7.58 -3.86 20.30
CA SER A 330 -6.86 -4.10 19.04
C SER A 330 -5.35 -3.85 19.12
N VAL A 331 -4.89 -2.85 19.86
CA VAL A 331 -3.46 -2.51 19.94
C VAL A 331 -2.76 -3.30 21.05
N ILE A 332 -3.18 -3.09 22.30
CA ILE A 332 -2.61 -3.74 23.47
C ILE A 332 -2.62 -5.27 23.40
N PRO A 333 -3.65 -5.95 22.87
CA PRO A 333 -3.66 -7.42 22.81
C PRO A 333 -2.47 -8.02 22.05
N ASN A 334 -1.95 -7.33 21.03
CA ASN A 334 -0.73 -7.74 20.34
C ASN A 334 0.52 -7.60 21.23
N LEU A 335 0.52 -6.66 22.17
CA LEU A 335 1.63 -6.34 23.09
C LEU A 335 1.59 -7.17 24.38
N LEU A 336 0.48 -7.87 24.64
CA LEU A 336 0.36 -8.87 25.71
C LEU A 336 1.17 -10.14 25.41
N VAL A 337 1.52 -10.38 24.14
CA VAL A 337 2.44 -11.43 23.71
C VAL A 337 3.88 -11.00 24.06
N PRO A 338 4.56 -11.63 25.05
CA PRO A 338 5.84 -11.12 25.57
C PRO A 338 6.94 -11.02 24.52
N GLN A 339 7.06 -12.04 23.67
CA GLN A 339 8.08 -12.08 22.63
C GLN A 339 7.90 -10.95 21.59
N ILE A 340 6.66 -10.56 21.27
CA ILE A 340 6.39 -9.41 20.39
C ILE A 340 6.87 -8.12 21.06
N ARG A 341 6.50 -7.92 22.32
CA ARG A 341 6.95 -6.76 23.12
C ARG A 341 8.48 -6.68 23.16
N GLU A 342 9.16 -7.78 23.48
CA GLU A 342 10.62 -7.83 23.52
C GLU A 342 11.28 -7.54 22.16
N ALA A 343 10.74 -8.08 21.07
CA ALA A 343 11.24 -7.82 19.73
C ALA A 343 11.08 -6.33 19.36
N LEU A 344 9.93 -5.72 19.68
CA LEU A 344 9.68 -4.30 19.46
C LEU A 344 10.62 -3.40 20.27
N ILE A 345 10.93 -3.77 21.50
CA ILE A 345 11.91 -3.07 22.36
C ILE A 345 13.31 -3.12 21.75
N LYS A 346 13.75 -4.31 21.29
CA LYS A 346 15.08 -4.54 20.71
C LYS A 346 15.26 -3.89 19.34
N ALA A 347 14.16 -3.67 18.61
CA ALA A 347 14.17 -3.10 17.28
C ALA A 347 14.77 -1.68 17.26
N LYS A 348 15.82 -1.49 16.44
CA LYS A 348 16.52 -0.20 16.24
C LYS A 348 16.07 0.48 14.95
N VAL A 349 14.78 0.49 14.71
CA VAL A 349 14.16 1.09 13.51
C VAL A 349 13.08 2.07 13.91
N PRO A 350 12.72 3.03 13.04
CA PRO A 350 11.67 4.00 13.34
C PRO A 350 10.36 3.29 13.73
N ARG A 351 9.82 3.65 14.90
CA ARG A 351 8.54 3.15 15.44
C ARG A 351 7.58 4.31 15.64
N ILE A 352 6.41 4.23 15.02
CA ILE A 352 5.37 5.25 15.16
C ILE A 352 4.04 4.64 15.63
N TYR A 353 3.39 5.31 16.57
CA TYR A 353 2.02 5.01 16.96
C TYR A 353 1.03 5.91 16.20
N VAL A 354 0.00 5.34 15.59
CA VAL A 354 -1.11 6.09 14.98
C VAL A 354 -2.24 6.19 15.99
N CYS A 355 -2.38 7.36 16.60
CA CYS A 355 -3.37 7.59 17.64
C CYS A 355 -4.79 7.64 17.07
N ASN A 356 -5.76 7.27 17.90
CA ASN A 356 -7.17 7.32 17.55
C ASN A 356 -7.63 8.77 17.38
N ILE A 357 -8.58 8.99 16.46
CA ILE A 357 -9.12 10.35 16.21
C ILE A 357 -10.15 10.71 17.29
N MET A 358 -10.94 9.72 17.71
CA MET A 358 -12.00 9.84 18.71
C MET A 358 -11.71 8.85 19.85
N THR A 359 -12.11 9.22 21.06
CA THR A 359 -12.22 8.29 22.19
C THR A 359 -13.29 7.24 21.90
N GLN A 360 -13.15 6.10 22.56
CA GLN A 360 -14.07 4.99 22.48
C GLN A 360 -14.71 4.76 23.86
N PRO A 361 -16.05 4.76 23.95
CA PRO A 361 -16.78 4.54 25.19
C PRO A 361 -16.41 3.21 25.83
N GLY A 362 -16.17 3.24 27.14
CA GLY A 362 -15.79 2.06 27.92
C GLY A 362 -14.34 1.63 27.76
N GLU A 363 -13.57 2.23 26.83
CA GLU A 363 -12.14 1.94 26.66
C GLU A 363 -11.27 3.16 26.99
N THR A 364 -11.55 4.30 26.35
CA THR A 364 -10.65 5.47 26.33
C THR A 364 -11.38 6.77 26.67
N ASP A 365 -12.39 6.68 27.54
CA ASP A 365 -13.16 7.83 28.00
C ASP A 365 -12.27 8.91 28.62
N GLY A 366 -12.30 10.11 28.03
CA GLY A 366 -11.50 11.25 28.47
C GLY A 366 -10.00 11.17 28.17
N TYR A 367 -9.54 10.18 27.39
CA TYR A 367 -8.11 10.02 27.12
C TYR A 367 -7.55 11.13 26.22
N THR A 368 -6.39 11.64 26.63
CA THR A 368 -5.50 12.43 25.79
C THR A 368 -4.56 11.53 24.97
N VAL A 369 -3.71 12.13 24.12
CA VAL A 369 -2.67 11.38 23.41
C VAL A 369 -1.65 10.80 24.40
N SER A 370 -1.23 11.53 25.43
CA SER A 370 -0.31 11.00 26.42
C SER A 370 -0.92 9.86 27.23
N ASP A 371 -2.23 9.85 27.48
CA ASP A 371 -2.90 8.73 28.17
C ASP A 371 -2.85 7.44 27.36
N HIS A 372 -3.02 7.52 26.03
CA HIS A 372 -2.83 6.37 25.14
C HIS A 372 -1.40 5.83 25.21
N LEU A 373 -0.40 6.72 25.19
CA LEU A 373 1.01 6.34 25.30
C LEU A 373 1.30 5.70 26.67
N LYS A 374 0.85 6.32 27.76
CA LYS A 374 1.00 5.82 29.14
C LYS A 374 0.35 4.45 29.30
N ALA A 375 -0.82 4.21 28.71
CA ALA A 375 -1.47 2.90 28.76
C ALA A 375 -0.64 1.81 28.05
N ILE A 376 -0.05 2.12 26.90
CA ILE A 376 0.84 1.20 26.19
C ILE A 376 2.12 0.96 27.00
N ASP A 377 2.74 2.02 27.50
CA ASP A 377 4.00 1.94 28.27
C ASP A 377 3.82 1.14 29.57
N ARG A 378 2.65 1.20 30.22
CA ARG A 378 2.32 0.35 31.39
C ARG A 378 2.37 -1.14 31.06
N VAL A 379 1.82 -1.53 29.92
CA VAL A 379 1.84 -2.94 29.47
C VAL A 379 3.25 -3.34 29.02
N CYS A 380 3.98 -2.41 28.42
CA CYS A 380 5.32 -2.69 27.89
C CYS A 380 6.45 -2.58 28.91
N GLY A 381 6.19 -1.95 30.06
CA GLY A 381 7.17 -1.63 31.10
C GLY A 381 8.13 -0.49 30.75
N GLN A 382 8.09 0.02 29.51
CA GLN A 382 8.92 1.11 29.00
C GLN A 382 8.37 1.67 27.69
N ARG A 383 8.96 2.79 27.25
CA ARG A 383 8.61 3.48 26.00
C ARG A 383 8.91 2.63 24.76
N LEU A 384 7.93 2.48 23.88
CA LEU A 384 8.09 1.78 22.60
C LEU A 384 8.29 2.70 21.37
N PHE A 385 7.75 3.91 21.37
CA PHE A 385 7.62 4.71 20.14
C PHE A 385 8.56 5.91 20.11
N ASP A 386 9.04 6.22 18.91
CA ASP A 386 9.84 7.42 18.65
C ASP A 386 8.94 8.61 18.30
N ALA A 387 7.75 8.33 17.76
CA ALA A 387 6.75 9.33 17.41
C ALA A 387 5.32 8.84 17.57
N VAL A 388 4.40 9.80 17.66
CA VAL A 388 2.95 9.58 17.61
C VAL A 388 2.31 10.46 16.55
N LEU A 389 1.55 9.86 15.64
CA LEU A 389 0.77 10.55 14.62
C LEU A 389 -0.61 10.90 15.19
N VAL A 390 -0.95 12.18 15.13
CA VAL A 390 -2.22 12.71 15.68
C VAL A 390 -2.92 13.56 14.62
N GLN A 391 -4.24 13.39 14.55
CA GLN A 391 -5.10 14.18 13.69
C GLN A 391 -5.09 15.65 14.12
N ARG A 392 -4.64 16.55 13.23
CA ARG A 392 -4.43 17.97 13.56
C ARG A 392 -5.71 18.78 13.71
N LYS A 393 -6.66 18.61 12.78
CA LYS A 393 -7.92 19.36 12.79
C LYS A 393 -9.03 18.50 13.40
N PRO A 394 -9.89 19.06 14.27
CA PRO A 394 -11.02 18.32 14.80
C PRO A 394 -12.01 17.98 13.67
N PRO A 395 -12.84 16.94 13.85
CA PRO A 395 -13.94 16.63 12.95
C PRO A 395 -14.93 17.79 12.79
N SER A 396 -15.75 17.75 11.73
CA SER A 396 -16.82 18.72 11.53
C SER A 396 -17.82 18.74 12.70
N SER A 397 -18.49 19.88 12.90
CA SER A 397 -19.52 20.01 13.94
C SER A 397 -20.66 18.99 13.80
N TYR A 398 -20.95 18.55 12.57
CA TYR A 398 -21.93 17.49 12.31
C TYR A 398 -21.44 16.14 12.86
N ALA A 399 -20.21 15.74 12.53
CA ALA A 399 -19.60 14.54 13.06
C ALA A 399 -19.49 14.60 14.60
N LEU A 400 -19.01 15.72 15.17
CA LEU A 400 -18.90 15.89 16.62
C LEU A 400 -20.24 15.72 17.35
N LYS A 401 -21.32 16.32 16.83
CA LYS A 401 -22.66 16.15 17.41
C LYS A 401 -23.14 14.69 17.36
N ARG A 402 -22.77 13.95 16.32
CA ARG A 402 -23.09 12.52 16.21
C ARG A 402 -22.33 11.73 17.27
N TYR A 403 -21.00 11.84 17.29
CA TYR A 403 -20.15 11.09 18.21
C TYR A 403 -20.45 11.42 19.68
N ALA A 404 -20.80 12.67 19.99
CA ALA A 404 -21.22 13.06 21.33
C ALA A 404 -22.48 12.32 21.83
N LYS A 405 -23.40 11.91 20.94
CA LYS A 405 -24.57 11.09 21.33
C LYS A 405 -24.17 9.69 21.80
N GLU A 406 -23.02 9.21 21.36
CA GLU A 406 -22.44 7.94 21.73
C GLU A 406 -21.40 8.11 22.86
N SER A 407 -21.28 9.30 23.48
CA SER A 407 -20.26 9.66 24.48
C SER A 407 -18.81 9.57 23.96
N CYS A 408 -18.62 9.74 22.65
CA CYS A 408 -17.31 9.76 22.01
C CYS A 408 -16.84 11.21 21.79
N HIS A 409 -15.59 11.51 22.13
CA HIS A 409 -15.00 12.85 22.03
C HIS A 409 -13.70 12.82 21.20
N PRO A 410 -13.29 13.92 20.56
CA PRO A 410 -11.98 13.96 19.90
C PRO A 410 -10.85 13.74 20.91
N VAL A 411 -9.86 12.93 20.54
CA VAL A 411 -8.65 12.75 21.36
C VAL A 411 -7.82 14.02 21.32
N PHE A 412 -7.54 14.60 22.48
CA PHE A 412 -6.82 15.87 22.59
C PHE A 412 -5.30 15.66 22.54
N GLY A 413 -4.60 16.45 21.73
CA GLY A 413 -3.15 16.42 21.59
C GLY A 413 -2.42 17.31 22.61
N ASP A 414 -1.98 16.69 23.71
CA ASP A 414 -1.25 17.30 24.82
C ASP A 414 0.28 17.29 24.57
N ARG A 415 0.74 18.25 23.77
CA ARG A 415 2.11 18.29 23.23
C ARG A 415 3.23 18.26 24.28
N GLU A 416 3.07 18.97 25.40
CA GLU A 416 4.09 19.05 26.45
C GLU A 416 4.28 17.68 27.12
N GLU A 417 3.19 17.06 27.54
CA GLU A 417 3.18 15.70 28.12
C GLU A 417 3.75 14.65 27.17
N VAL A 418 3.36 14.67 25.89
CA VAL A 418 3.91 13.77 24.87
C VAL A 418 5.43 13.94 24.72
N THR A 419 5.92 15.18 24.82
CA THR A 419 7.36 15.48 24.76
C THR A 419 8.08 15.01 26.02
N ASN A 420 7.45 15.14 27.20
CA ASN A 420 7.99 14.65 28.47
C ASN A 420 8.11 13.11 28.49
N LEU A 421 7.22 12.40 27.80
CA LEU A 421 7.34 10.96 27.53
C LEU A 421 8.45 10.63 26.51
N GLY A 422 9.15 11.64 25.98
CA GLY A 422 10.23 11.49 25.01
C GLY A 422 9.74 11.05 23.63
N CYS A 423 8.48 11.30 23.29
CA CYS A 423 7.87 10.93 22.02
C CYS A 423 7.66 12.17 21.14
N ARG A 424 7.95 12.08 19.83
CA ARG A 424 7.72 13.19 18.90
C ARG A 424 6.27 13.24 18.43
N LEU A 425 5.60 14.37 18.69
CA LEU A 425 4.26 14.62 18.16
C LEU A 425 4.28 14.97 16.66
N VAL A 426 3.63 14.16 15.83
CA VAL A 426 3.46 14.38 14.39
C VAL A 426 2.00 14.77 14.11
N LEU A 427 1.77 16.06 13.82
CA LEU A 427 0.43 16.58 13.53
C LEU A 427 0.14 16.59 12.03
N ALA A 428 -0.89 15.87 11.60
CA ALA A 428 -1.31 15.86 10.20
C ALA A 428 -2.82 15.73 10.03
N ASN A 429 -3.35 16.16 8.87
CA ASN A 429 -4.75 15.95 8.51
C ASN A 429 -4.85 14.65 7.70
N VAL A 430 -5.14 13.56 8.40
CA VAL A 430 -5.18 12.20 7.87
C VAL A 430 -6.56 11.57 7.97
N MET A 431 -7.57 12.29 8.45
CA MET A 431 -8.95 11.81 8.49
C MET A 431 -9.72 11.99 7.17
N ASP A 432 -10.79 11.22 7.05
CA ASP A 432 -11.90 11.36 6.13
C ASP A 432 -13.22 11.35 6.91
N GLU A 433 -14.20 12.08 6.42
CA GLU A 433 -15.53 12.15 7.01
C GLU A 433 -16.56 11.74 5.98
N ASP A 434 -17.40 10.76 6.33
CA ASP A 434 -18.54 10.40 5.51
C ASP A 434 -19.60 11.50 5.60
N PRO A 435 -19.94 12.19 4.49
CA PRO A 435 -20.86 13.32 4.51
C PRO A 435 -22.31 12.91 4.83
N ILE A 436 -22.67 11.64 4.62
CA ILE A 436 -24.01 11.11 4.84
C ILE A 436 -24.11 10.54 6.26
N THR A 437 -23.18 9.67 6.64
CA THR A 437 -23.27 8.98 7.94
C THR A 437 -22.65 9.76 9.09
N GLY A 438 -21.79 10.74 8.80
CA GLY A 438 -21.01 11.50 9.78
C GLY A 438 -19.90 10.68 10.45
N LYS A 439 -19.57 9.50 9.92
CA LYS A 439 -18.50 8.64 10.46
C LYS A 439 -17.14 9.22 10.12
N VAL A 440 -16.26 9.25 11.11
CA VAL A 440 -14.88 9.71 10.99
C VAL A 440 -13.96 8.50 10.91
N ARG A 441 -13.06 8.48 9.93
CA ARG A 441 -12.05 7.43 9.77
C ARG A 441 -10.73 8.02 9.32
N HIS A 442 -9.66 7.26 9.44
CA HIS A 442 -8.44 7.61 8.72
C HIS A 442 -8.67 7.45 7.20
N HIS A 443 -8.13 8.37 6.40
CA HIS A 443 -8.11 8.26 4.96
C HIS A 443 -6.89 7.44 4.53
N PRO A 444 -7.06 6.28 3.84
CA PRO A 444 -5.96 5.36 3.53
C PRO A 444 -4.74 6.03 2.89
N GLN A 445 -4.96 6.78 1.80
CA GLN A 445 -3.88 7.39 1.01
C GLN A 445 -3.21 8.57 1.75
N LYS A 446 -3.97 9.41 2.45
CA LYS A 446 -3.41 10.53 3.22
C LYS A 446 -2.56 10.01 4.38
N LEU A 447 -3.07 9.01 5.11
CA LEU A 447 -2.38 8.36 6.22
C LEU A 447 -1.05 7.75 5.75
N ALA A 448 -1.09 6.86 4.75
CA ALA A 448 0.11 6.22 4.20
C ALA A 448 1.16 7.24 3.71
N ARG A 449 0.73 8.30 3.01
CA ARG A 449 1.64 9.34 2.51
C ARG A 449 2.36 10.07 3.64
N ILE A 450 1.66 10.38 4.73
CA ILE A 450 2.27 11.07 5.89
C ILE A 450 3.24 10.15 6.62
N LEU A 451 2.85 8.89 6.83
CA LEU A 451 3.69 7.89 7.50
C LEU A 451 5.00 7.64 6.74
N LEU A 452 4.93 7.53 5.41
CA LEU A 452 6.12 7.33 4.58
C LEU A 452 6.98 8.59 4.47
N ARG A 453 6.37 9.78 4.48
CA ARG A 453 7.11 11.05 4.52
C ARG A 453 7.83 11.26 5.85
N TRP A 454 7.25 10.77 6.95
CA TRP A 454 7.91 10.78 8.25
C TRP A 454 9.08 9.79 8.25
N TYR A 455 8.86 8.57 7.77
CA TYR A 455 9.89 7.54 7.64
C TYR A 455 11.08 7.99 6.79
N SER A 456 10.84 8.63 5.63
CA SER A 456 11.91 9.09 4.74
C SER A 456 12.75 10.26 5.28
N LYS A 457 12.43 10.77 6.46
CA LYS A 457 13.15 11.88 7.11
C LYS A 457 13.95 11.45 8.33
N GLN A 458 13.86 10.17 8.71
CA GLN A 458 14.74 9.53 9.67
C GLN A 458 16.02 9.13 8.94
#